data_AF-A0A1F7LJK4-F1
#
_entry.id   AF-A0A1F7LJK4-F1
#
_cell.length_a   1.000
_cell.length_b   1.000
_cell.length_c   1.000
_cell.angle_alpha   90.00
_cell.angle_beta   90.00
_cell.angle_gamma   90.00
#
_symmetry.space_group_name_H-M   'P 1'
#
loop_
_entity.id
_entity.type
_entity.pdbx_description
1 polymer ?
#
loop_
_entity_poly.entity_id
_entity_poly.type
_entity_poly.pdbx_seq_one_letter_code
_entity_poly.pdbx_strand_id
1 'polypeptide(L)'
;MNSLPKVYEELRDRVRIHIKQIRKSQKKHPEYAVALLISVASEALSTLRGQAPYTVFAKELLPQTVSEEVGRSLFEAVRHGLAHRYDTALIAAGKRDVVVVVTWKKPQLHLRVLVKDWLGDGVRRPGVYLDTETMWRALDVAFRRMTRQLHNEKKLARIVIRNGRRLDQKYTVRPAREEASRWREGWAAFLGGGGSRGGALSKGRADITC
;
A
#
# COMPACT_ATOMS: atom_id res chain seq x y z
N MET A 1 -0.25 29.90 -8.93
CA MET A 1 0.30 28.55 -8.68
C MET A 1 -0.44 27.57 -9.57
N ASN A 2 0.25 26.68 -10.30
CA ASN A 2 -0.45 25.64 -11.07
C ASN A 2 -1.08 24.65 -10.09
N SER A 3 -2.33 24.24 -10.35
CA SER A 3 -2.96 23.15 -9.60
C SER A 3 -2.19 21.85 -9.78
N LEU A 4 -2.14 21.04 -8.73
CA LEU A 4 -1.49 19.72 -8.80
C LEU A 4 -2.33 18.78 -9.69
N PRO A 5 -1.71 17.78 -10.35
CA PRO A 5 -2.46 16.73 -11.02
C PRO A 5 -3.40 16.00 -10.04
N LYS A 6 -4.70 15.97 -10.36
CA LYS A 6 -5.75 15.35 -9.52
C LYS A 6 -5.42 13.92 -9.08
N VAL A 7 -4.88 13.09 -9.98
CA VAL A 7 -4.47 11.71 -9.68
C VAL A 7 -3.43 11.63 -8.55
N TYR A 8 -2.52 12.59 -8.49
CA TYR A 8 -1.51 12.67 -7.45
C TYR A 8 -2.09 13.19 -6.12
N GLU A 9 -2.96 14.21 -6.18
CA GLU A 9 -3.65 14.73 -4.99
C GLU A 9 -4.48 13.64 -4.32
N GLU A 10 -5.28 12.91 -5.09
CA GLU A 10 -6.10 11.83 -4.57
C GLU A 10 -5.25 10.72 -3.93
N LEU A 11 -4.16 10.29 -4.57
CA LEU A 11 -3.24 9.32 -4.00
C LEU A 11 -2.70 9.81 -2.65
N ARG A 12 -2.13 11.02 -2.62
CA ARG A 12 -1.53 11.61 -1.42
C ARG A 12 -2.54 11.70 -0.29
N ASP A 13 -3.74 12.19 -0.59
CA ASP A 13 -4.74 12.51 0.43
C ASP A 13 -5.38 11.24 0.98
N ARG A 14 -5.73 10.26 0.12
CA ARG A 14 -6.24 8.96 0.55
C ARG A 14 -5.23 8.25 1.46
N VAL A 15 -3.96 8.17 1.06
CA VAL A 15 -2.91 7.51 1.87
C VAL A 15 -2.75 8.20 3.23
N ARG A 16 -2.67 9.54 3.27
CA ARG A 16 -2.57 10.31 4.52
C ARG A 16 -3.77 10.08 5.43
N ILE A 17 -4.98 10.11 4.88
CA ILE A 17 -6.23 9.89 5.64
C ILE A 17 -6.23 8.48 6.24
N HIS A 18 -5.96 7.45 5.43
CA HIS A 18 -5.98 6.06 5.89
C HIS A 18 -4.93 5.79 6.97
N ILE A 19 -3.68 6.24 6.80
CA ILE A 19 -2.65 6.08 7.83
C ILE A 19 -3.02 6.86 9.10
N LYS A 20 -3.57 8.06 8.98
CA LYS A 20 -4.04 8.84 10.15
C LYS A 20 -5.15 8.12 10.90
N GLN A 21 -6.09 7.49 10.20
CA GLN A 21 -7.16 6.70 10.81
C GLN A 21 -6.63 5.46 11.51
N ILE A 22 -5.74 4.70 10.86
CA ILE A 22 -5.11 3.51 11.44
C ILE A 22 -4.33 3.88 12.72
N ARG A 23 -3.59 5.00 12.71
CA ARG A 23 -2.84 5.49 13.88
C ARG A 23 -3.71 5.82 15.08
N LYS A 24 -5.00 6.16 14.87
CA LYS A 24 -5.97 6.41 15.94
C LYS A 24 -6.53 5.11 16.54
N SER A 25 -6.44 4.00 15.83
CA SER A 25 -6.86 2.69 16.35
C SER A 25 -5.84 2.20 17.38
N GLN A 26 -6.17 2.28 18.66
CA GLN A 26 -5.25 1.93 19.75
C GLN A 26 -5.25 0.44 20.14
N LYS A 27 -6.16 -0.37 19.58
CA LYS A 27 -6.42 -1.73 20.07
C LYS A 27 -5.73 -2.86 19.31
N LYS A 28 -5.06 -2.60 18.19
CA LYS A 28 -4.51 -3.66 17.32
C LYS A 28 -3.14 -3.30 16.76
N HIS A 29 -2.35 -4.35 16.50
CA HIS A 29 -1.09 -4.36 15.75
C HIS A 29 -1.32 -3.99 14.28
N PRO A 30 -1.17 -2.72 13.87
CA PRO A 30 -1.50 -2.31 12.51
C PRO A 30 -0.31 -2.41 11.55
N GLU A 31 0.86 -2.86 12.03
CA GLU A 31 2.14 -2.85 11.32
C GLU A 31 2.03 -3.41 9.92
N TYR A 32 1.45 -4.61 9.74
CA TYR A 32 1.35 -5.23 8.42
C TYR A 32 0.44 -4.44 7.47
N ALA A 33 -0.72 -3.97 7.95
CA ALA A 33 -1.61 -3.15 7.14
C ALA A 33 -0.95 -1.83 6.71
N VAL A 34 -0.22 -1.19 7.63
CA VAL A 34 0.50 0.05 7.32
C VAL A 34 1.69 -0.20 6.40
N ALA A 35 2.46 -1.28 6.60
CA ALA A 35 3.58 -1.64 5.73
C ALA A 35 3.12 -1.91 4.29
N LEU A 36 2.00 -2.63 4.13
CA LEU A 36 1.41 -2.86 2.82
C LEU A 36 0.96 -1.54 2.18
N LEU A 37 0.25 -0.69 2.93
CA LEU A 37 -0.22 0.61 2.43
C LEU A 37 0.94 1.53 2.01
N ILE A 38 2.01 1.58 2.80
CA ILE A 38 3.23 2.35 2.46
C ILE A 38 3.87 1.79 1.19
N SER A 39 3.95 0.47 1.06
CA SER A 39 4.54 -0.17 -0.12
C SER A 39 3.72 0.13 -1.39
N VAL A 40 2.39 0.00 -1.31
CA VAL A 40 1.46 0.36 -2.40
C VAL A 40 1.55 1.85 -2.75
N ALA A 41 1.62 2.73 -1.76
CA ALA A 41 1.76 4.16 -2.00
C ALA A 41 3.10 4.50 -2.68
N SER A 42 4.19 3.84 -2.28
CA SER A 42 5.51 4.01 -2.90
C SER A 42 5.52 3.49 -4.35
N GLU A 43 4.85 2.36 -4.61
CA GLU A 43 4.63 1.82 -5.94
C GLU A 43 3.86 2.78 -6.84
N ALA A 44 2.73 3.28 -6.36
CA ALA A 44 1.91 4.24 -7.08
C ALA A 44 2.69 5.53 -7.37
N LEU A 45 3.46 6.03 -6.40
CA LEU A 45 4.28 7.24 -6.57
C LEU A 45 5.37 7.04 -7.62
N SER A 46 6.09 5.92 -7.58
CA SER A 46 7.11 5.56 -8.57
C SER A 46 6.51 5.45 -9.97
N THR A 47 5.37 4.76 -10.08
CA THR A 47 4.69 4.53 -11.35
C THR A 47 4.17 5.83 -11.96
N LEU A 48 3.61 6.73 -11.15
CA LEU A 48 3.19 8.07 -11.62
C LEU A 48 4.39 8.86 -12.17
N ARG A 49 5.57 8.72 -11.57
CA ARG A 49 6.81 9.34 -12.06
C ARG A 49 7.43 8.63 -13.27
N GLY A 50 6.88 7.49 -13.70
CA GLY A 50 7.42 6.69 -14.80
C GLY A 50 8.68 5.91 -14.42
N GLN A 51 8.86 5.62 -13.14
CA GLN A 51 9.98 4.86 -12.59
C GLN A 51 9.57 3.40 -12.31
N ALA A 52 10.55 2.54 -12.03
CA ALA A 52 10.27 1.17 -11.61
C ALA A 52 9.45 1.16 -10.29
N PRO A 53 8.50 0.22 -10.09
CA PRO A 53 7.60 0.16 -8.93
C PRO A 53 8.27 0.36 -7.55
N TYR A 54 9.46 -0.20 -7.36
CA TYR A 54 10.16 -0.16 -6.08
C TYR A 54 10.94 1.14 -5.83
N THR A 55 11.05 2.04 -6.81
CA THR A 55 12.05 3.13 -6.81
C THR A 55 11.92 4.05 -5.60
N VAL A 56 10.71 4.56 -5.32
CA VAL A 56 10.46 5.43 -4.16
C VAL A 56 10.75 4.70 -2.86
N PHE A 57 10.36 3.43 -2.75
CA PHE A 57 10.64 2.63 -1.56
C PHE A 57 12.15 2.48 -1.35
N ALA A 58 12.87 1.99 -2.36
CA ALA A 58 14.29 1.68 -2.26
C ALA A 58 15.16 2.95 -2.08
N LYS A 59 14.82 4.05 -2.76
CA LYS A 59 15.70 5.24 -2.83
C LYS A 59 15.29 6.40 -1.93
N GLU A 60 14.02 6.48 -1.52
CA GLU A 60 13.51 7.62 -0.75
C GLU A 60 13.02 7.26 0.65
N LEU A 61 12.61 6.01 0.87
CA LEU A 61 12.19 5.57 2.21
C LEU A 61 13.36 4.99 3.02
N LEU A 62 14.36 4.43 2.35
CA LEU A 62 15.52 3.83 2.99
C LEU A 62 16.72 4.80 3.01
N PRO A 63 17.63 4.68 3.99
CA PRO A 63 18.89 5.42 4.01
C PRO A 63 19.75 5.09 2.79
N GLN A 64 20.59 6.04 2.38
CA GLN A 64 21.51 5.87 1.23
C GLN A 64 22.58 4.78 1.44
N THR A 65 22.73 4.28 2.67
CA THR A 65 23.60 3.13 2.97
C THR A 65 23.01 1.79 2.53
N VAL A 66 21.71 1.73 2.22
CA VAL A 66 21.06 0.53 1.68
C VAL A 66 21.14 0.57 0.16
N SER A 67 21.70 -0.48 -0.45
CA SER A 67 21.77 -0.56 -1.92
C SER A 67 20.37 -0.65 -2.54
N GLU A 68 20.24 -0.22 -3.79
CA GLU A 68 18.97 -0.27 -4.51
C GLU A 68 18.44 -1.70 -4.64
N GLU A 69 19.33 -2.69 -4.85
CA GLU A 69 18.98 -4.11 -4.94
C GLU A 69 18.39 -4.62 -3.63
N VAL A 70 19.01 -4.30 -2.49
CA VAL A 70 18.48 -4.66 -1.17
C VAL A 70 17.14 -3.97 -0.93
N GLY A 71 17.03 -2.68 -1.25
CA GLY A 71 15.79 -1.93 -1.13
C GLY A 71 14.67 -2.50 -2.01
N ARG A 72 14.99 -2.96 -3.21
CA ARG A 72 14.06 -3.67 -4.10
C ARG A 72 13.61 -5.00 -3.49
N SER A 73 14.52 -5.81 -2.97
CA SER A 73 14.17 -7.08 -2.32
C SER A 73 13.27 -6.88 -1.10
N LEU A 74 13.56 -5.85 -0.29
CA LEU A 74 12.70 -5.46 0.84
C LEU A 74 11.32 -5.01 0.37
N PHE A 75 11.24 -4.19 -0.68
CA PHE A 75 9.98 -3.78 -1.27
C PHE A 75 9.17 -4.99 -1.75
N GLU A 76 9.77 -5.87 -2.55
CA GLU A 76 9.09 -7.05 -3.10
C GLU A 76 8.61 -7.98 -1.99
N ALA A 77 9.44 -8.23 -0.97
CA ALA A 77 9.08 -9.07 0.17
C ALA A 77 7.88 -8.53 0.97
N VAL A 78 7.85 -7.22 1.26
CA VAL A 78 6.71 -6.61 1.96
C VAL A 78 5.49 -6.55 1.05
N ARG A 79 5.64 -6.04 -0.17
CA ARG A 79 4.55 -5.78 -1.10
C ARG A 79 3.84 -7.06 -1.53
N HIS A 80 4.60 -8.12 -1.83
CA HIS A 80 4.04 -9.38 -2.30
C HIS A 80 3.78 -10.37 -1.17
N GLY A 81 4.64 -10.42 -0.14
CA GLY A 81 4.40 -11.25 1.03
C GLY A 81 3.07 -10.88 1.71
N LEU A 82 2.86 -9.61 2.01
CA LEU A 82 1.63 -9.18 2.69
C LEU A 82 0.40 -9.22 1.79
N ALA A 83 0.53 -8.86 0.50
CA ALA A 83 -0.63 -8.81 -0.40
C ALA A 83 -1.12 -10.18 -0.88
N HIS A 84 -0.24 -11.17 -1.00
CA HIS A 84 -0.58 -12.47 -1.59
C HIS A 84 -0.52 -13.63 -0.60
N ARG A 85 0.31 -13.54 0.43
CA ARG A 85 0.52 -14.61 1.41
C ARG A 85 0.09 -14.25 2.83
N TYR A 86 -0.22 -12.97 3.07
CA TYR A 86 -0.52 -12.44 4.39
C TYR A 86 0.57 -12.74 5.43
N ASP A 87 1.82 -12.75 4.98
CA ASP A 87 3.00 -13.04 5.79
C ASP A 87 4.19 -12.19 5.34
N THR A 88 5.13 -11.94 6.24
CA THR A 88 6.41 -11.32 5.87
C THR A 88 7.29 -12.34 5.17
N ALA A 89 7.57 -12.11 3.89
CA ALA A 89 8.32 -13.05 3.07
C ALA A 89 9.79 -13.19 3.52
N LEU A 90 10.34 -14.38 3.28
CA LEU A 90 11.78 -14.61 3.28
C LEU A 90 12.40 -14.01 2.02
N ILE A 91 13.53 -13.32 2.19
CA ILE A 91 14.37 -12.86 1.10
C ILE A 91 15.54 -13.84 0.96
N ALA A 92 15.66 -14.47 -0.20
CA ALA A 92 16.83 -15.30 -0.51
C ALA A 92 18.07 -14.41 -0.72
N ALA A 93 19.11 -14.61 0.08
CA ALA A 93 20.37 -13.87 0.05
C ALA A 93 21.56 -14.85 -0.06
N GLY A 94 21.77 -15.38 -1.27
CA GLY A 94 22.79 -16.41 -1.52
C GLY A 94 22.41 -17.74 -0.86
N LYS A 95 23.25 -18.22 0.07
CA LYS A 95 23.02 -19.48 0.81
C LYS A 95 22.21 -19.30 2.10
N ARG A 96 21.66 -18.10 2.36
CA ARG A 96 20.91 -17.78 3.58
C ARG A 96 19.61 -17.07 3.25
N ASP A 97 18.60 -17.33 4.06
CA ASP A 97 17.35 -16.56 4.03
C ASP A 97 17.40 -15.42 5.04
N VAL A 98 16.85 -14.28 4.66
CA VAL A 98 16.65 -13.11 5.51
C VAL A 98 15.16 -12.93 5.77
N VAL A 99 14.78 -12.81 7.04
CA VAL A 99 13.40 -12.58 7.46
C VAL A 99 13.13 -11.08 7.47
N VAL A 100 12.04 -10.63 6.86
CA VAL A 100 11.59 -9.24 7.02
C VAL A 100 10.72 -9.14 8.27
N VAL A 101 11.06 -8.26 9.20
CA VAL A 101 10.33 -8.13 10.47
C VAL A 101 9.69 -6.75 10.54
N VAL A 102 8.37 -6.67 10.37
CA VAL A 102 7.67 -5.38 10.41
C VAL A 102 7.37 -5.00 11.86
N THR A 103 7.64 -3.76 12.23
CA THR A 103 7.33 -3.24 13.57
C THR A 103 6.55 -1.94 13.54
N TRP A 104 5.84 -1.68 14.64
CA TRP A 104 5.10 -0.45 14.89
C TRP A 104 5.73 0.37 16.00
N LYS A 105 6.05 1.65 15.73
CA LYS A 105 6.55 2.64 16.71
C LYS A 105 7.82 2.17 17.45
N LYS A 106 8.71 1.47 16.75
CA LYS A 106 10.04 1.07 17.24
C LYS A 106 11.12 1.66 16.32
N PRO A 107 11.22 3.00 16.21
CA PRO A 107 12.14 3.66 15.27
C PRO A 107 13.60 3.22 15.45
N GLN A 108 14.02 2.93 16.69
CA GLN A 108 15.35 2.42 17.02
C GLN A 108 15.67 1.02 16.47
N LEU A 109 14.65 0.29 15.99
CA LEU A 109 14.83 -1.00 15.33
C LEU A 109 14.86 -0.86 13.81
N HIS A 110 14.48 0.28 13.22
CA HIS A 110 14.41 0.41 11.76
C HIS A 110 15.77 0.05 11.12
N LEU A 111 15.74 -0.92 10.19
CA LEU A 111 16.88 -1.54 9.50
C LEU A 111 17.91 -2.23 10.40
N ARG A 112 17.64 -2.38 11.69
CA ARG A 112 18.45 -3.21 12.57
C ARG A 112 18.35 -4.66 12.11
N VAL A 113 19.48 -5.36 12.13
CA VAL A 113 19.54 -6.80 11.84
C VAL A 113 19.78 -7.56 13.14
N LEU A 114 18.93 -8.56 13.43
CA LEU A 114 19.13 -9.49 14.54
C LEU A 114 19.10 -10.93 14.03
N VAL A 115 19.89 -11.82 14.65
CA VAL A 115 19.92 -13.24 14.28
C VAL A 115 19.18 -14.06 15.32
N LYS A 116 18.02 -14.62 14.94
CA LYS A 116 17.14 -15.40 15.82
C LYS A 116 16.55 -16.57 15.05
N ASP A 117 16.03 -17.55 15.79
CA ASP A 117 15.08 -18.49 15.20
C ASP A 117 13.72 -17.79 15.10
N TRP A 118 13.46 -17.18 13.94
CA TRP A 118 12.24 -16.43 13.69
C TRP A 118 11.04 -17.32 13.38
N LEU A 119 11.30 -18.56 12.94
CA LEU A 119 10.28 -19.49 12.46
C LEU A 119 9.97 -20.60 13.46
N GLY A 120 10.78 -20.74 14.51
CA GLY A 120 10.62 -21.77 15.54
C GLY A 120 11.08 -23.16 15.09
N ASP A 121 11.94 -23.25 14.07
CA ASP A 121 12.40 -24.50 13.48
C ASP A 121 13.82 -24.89 13.89
N GLY A 122 14.37 -24.22 14.91
CA GLY A 122 15.74 -24.40 15.38
C GLY A 122 16.80 -23.73 14.51
N VAL A 123 16.43 -23.13 13.37
CA VAL A 123 17.39 -22.52 12.44
C VAL A 123 17.43 -21.00 12.62
N ARG A 124 18.57 -20.51 13.12
CA ARG A 124 18.78 -19.07 13.30
C ARG A 124 19.05 -18.38 11.97
N ARG A 125 18.28 -17.31 11.68
CA ARG A 125 18.37 -16.53 10.45
C ARG A 125 18.51 -15.03 10.76
N PRO A 126 19.18 -14.25 9.91
CA PRO A 126 19.11 -12.79 10.00
C PRO A 126 17.68 -12.31 9.77
N GLY A 127 17.20 -11.42 10.62
CA GLY A 127 15.95 -10.71 10.47
C GLY A 127 16.21 -9.22 10.39
N VAL A 128 15.72 -8.58 9.33
CA VAL A 128 15.83 -7.14 9.09
C VAL A 128 14.52 -6.45 9.48
N TYR A 129 14.63 -5.49 10.39
CA TYR A 129 13.48 -4.79 10.91
C TYR A 129 13.03 -3.64 10.00
N LEU A 130 11.73 -3.53 9.75
CA LEU A 130 11.10 -2.42 9.04
C LEU A 130 10.08 -1.75 9.96
N ASP A 131 10.50 -0.68 10.62
CA ASP A 131 9.56 0.15 11.38
C ASP A 131 8.69 1.01 10.46
N THR A 132 7.38 0.82 10.53
CA THR A 132 6.44 1.48 9.64
C THR A 132 6.19 2.95 9.98
N GLU A 133 6.44 3.39 11.22
CA GLU A 133 6.33 4.81 11.58
C GLU A 133 7.49 5.59 10.94
N THR A 134 8.71 5.05 10.96
CA THR A 134 9.85 5.61 10.23
C THR A 134 9.59 5.62 8.71
N MET A 135 9.13 4.50 8.15
CA MET A 135 8.82 4.44 6.72
C MET A 135 7.71 5.42 6.32
N TRP A 136 6.69 5.58 7.17
CA TRP A 136 5.63 6.55 6.94
C TRP A 136 6.18 7.98 6.89
N ARG A 137 7.05 8.36 7.84
CA ARG A 137 7.67 9.70 7.84
C ARG A 137 8.46 9.94 6.57
N ALA A 138 9.21 8.95 6.10
CA ALA A 138 9.97 9.07 4.86
C ALA A 138 9.06 9.17 3.62
N LEU A 139 7.97 8.40 3.57
CA LEU A 139 6.95 8.52 2.52
C LEU A 139 6.27 9.90 2.52
N ASP A 140 5.96 10.46 3.70
CA ASP A 140 5.38 11.80 3.78
C ASP A 140 6.36 12.88 3.27
N VAL A 141 7.66 12.70 3.52
CA VAL A 141 8.71 13.53 2.92
C VAL A 141 8.74 13.37 1.39
N ALA A 142 8.62 12.15 0.87
CA ALA A 142 8.54 11.90 -0.59
C ALA A 142 7.33 12.57 -1.24
N PHE A 143 6.15 12.57 -0.57
CA PHE A 143 4.99 13.35 -1.01
C PHE A 143 5.26 14.85 -0.99
N ARG A 144 5.85 15.39 0.07
CA ARG A 144 6.19 16.83 0.11
C ARG A 144 7.17 17.21 -1.01
N ARG A 145 8.17 16.37 -1.27
CA ARG A 145 9.13 16.56 -2.37
C ARG A 145 8.44 16.55 -3.73
N MET A 146 7.61 15.54 -4.02
CA MET A 146 6.86 15.47 -5.27
C MET A 146 5.92 16.66 -5.46
N THR A 147 5.28 17.11 -4.38
CA THR A 147 4.43 18.32 -4.41
C THR A 147 5.24 19.53 -4.88
N ARG A 148 6.44 19.76 -4.33
CA ARG A 148 7.30 20.88 -4.76
C ARG A 148 7.73 20.72 -6.22
N GLN A 149 8.17 19.53 -6.61
CA GLN A 149 8.57 19.24 -7.99
C GLN A 149 7.42 19.49 -8.97
N LEU A 150 6.20 19.07 -8.65
CA LEU A 150 5.04 19.28 -9.52
C LEU A 150 4.65 20.75 -9.70
N HIS A 151 4.87 21.60 -8.70
CA HIS A 151 4.67 23.04 -8.84
C HIS A 151 5.71 23.67 -9.78
N ASN A 152 6.96 23.21 -9.70
CA ASN A 152 8.10 23.83 -10.37
C ASN A 152 8.39 23.23 -11.76
N GLU A 153 8.02 21.97 -11.99
CA GLU A 153 8.42 21.19 -13.16
C GLU A 153 7.21 20.80 -14.02
N LYS A 154 6.86 21.66 -14.99
CA LYS A 154 5.75 21.41 -15.94
C LYS A 154 5.89 20.05 -16.67
N LYS A 155 7.13 19.63 -16.96
CA LYS A 155 7.42 18.35 -17.62
C LYS A 155 6.99 17.16 -16.73
N LEU A 156 7.32 17.19 -15.44
CA LEU A 156 6.91 16.16 -14.50
C LEU A 156 5.40 16.11 -14.35
N ALA A 157 4.73 17.26 -14.25
CA ALA A 157 3.27 17.30 -14.18
C ALA A 157 2.59 16.63 -15.39
N ARG A 158 3.10 16.86 -16.60
CA ARG A 158 2.62 16.17 -17.81
C ARG A 158 2.85 14.67 -17.79
N ILE A 159 3.99 14.21 -17.26
CA ILE A 159 4.31 12.79 -17.10
C ILE A 159 3.31 12.14 -16.14
N VAL A 160 3.07 12.76 -14.98
CA VAL A 160 2.13 12.27 -13.97
C VAL A 160 0.71 12.18 -14.52
N ILE A 161 0.23 13.21 -15.22
CA ILE A 161 -1.11 13.19 -15.86
C ILE A 161 -1.21 12.04 -16.86
N ARG A 162 -0.21 11.88 -17.72
CA ARG A 162 -0.18 10.83 -18.75
C ARG A 162 -0.17 9.43 -18.13
N ASN A 163 0.68 9.22 -17.13
CA ASN A 163 0.78 7.93 -16.45
C ASN A 163 -0.48 7.63 -15.64
N GLY A 164 -1.08 8.62 -14.99
CA GLY A 164 -2.39 8.48 -14.34
C GLY A 164 -3.45 7.96 -15.30
N ARG A 165 -3.62 8.60 -16.46
CA ARG A 165 -4.58 8.15 -17.50
C ARG A 165 -4.31 6.72 -17.96
N ARG A 166 -3.04 6.34 -18.11
CA ARG A 166 -2.66 4.96 -18.49
C ARG A 166 -3.04 3.95 -17.40
N LEU A 167 -2.85 4.31 -16.13
CA LEU A 167 -3.24 3.45 -15.01
C LEU A 167 -4.75 3.31 -14.93
N ASP A 168 -5.51 4.41 -15.11
CA ASP A 168 -6.97 4.37 -15.17
C ASP A 168 -7.42 3.42 -16.28
N GLN A 169 -6.85 3.53 -17.48
CA GLN A 169 -7.18 2.61 -18.59
C GLN A 169 -6.83 1.15 -18.28
N LYS A 170 -5.69 0.90 -17.64
CA LYS A 170 -5.20 -0.45 -17.31
C LYS A 170 -6.06 -1.14 -16.24
N TYR A 171 -6.47 -0.41 -15.22
CA TYR A 171 -7.14 -0.99 -14.03
C TYR A 171 -8.65 -0.74 -14.00
N THR A 172 -9.21 0.02 -14.95
CA THR A 172 -10.66 0.08 -15.13
C THR A 172 -11.16 -1.28 -15.63
N VAL A 173 -11.95 -1.97 -14.81
CA VAL A 173 -12.65 -3.18 -15.21
C VAL A 173 -13.69 -2.80 -16.27
N ARG A 174 -13.57 -3.37 -17.47
CA ARG A 174 -14.53 -3.21 -18.56
C ARG A 174 -15.10 -4.59 -18.88
N PRO A 175 -16.41 -4.80 -18.74
CA PRO A 175 -17.00 -6.07 -19.15
C PRO A 175 -16.77 -6.29 -20.66
N ALA A 176 -16.70 -7.55 -21.08
CA ALA A 176 -16.65 -7.88 -22.49
C ALA A 176 -17.88 -7.30 -23.21
N ARG A 177 -17.75 -6.93 -24.49
CA ARG A 177 -18.85 -6.30 -25.25
C ARG A 177 -20.13 -7.13 -25.21
N GLU A 178 -20.00 -8.44 -25.27
CA GLU A 178 -21.10 -9.41 -25.24
C GLU A 178 -21.81 -9.48 -23.88
N GLU A 179 -21.11 -9.10 -22.80
CA GLU A 179 -21.63 -9.13 -21.43
C GLU A 179 -22.14 -7.75 -20.97
N ALA A 180 -21.84 -6.68 -21.70
CA ALA A 180 -22.08 -5.31 -21.26
C ALA A 180 -23.57 -5.00 -20.96
N SER A 181 -24.51 -5.60 -21.69
CA SER A 181 -25.94 -5.45 -21.41
C SER A 181 -26.35 -6.16 -20.12
N ARG A 182 -25.92 -7.42 -19.93
CA ARG A 182 -26.16 -8.17 -18.67
C ARG A 182 -25.50 -7.49 -17.47
N TRP A 183 -24.31 -6.94 -17.65
CA TRP A 183 -23.60 -6.18 -16.61
C TRP A 183 -24.36 -4.91 -16.24
N ARG A 184 -24.87 -4.15 -17.23
CA ARG A 184 -25.70 -2.96 -16.98
C ARG A 184 -27.00 -3.31 -16.26
N GLU A 185 -27.70 -4.35 -16.70
CA GLU A 185 -28.95 -4.81 -16.09
C GLU A 185 -28.72 -5.31 -14.67
N GLY A 186 -27.68 -6.12 -14.44
CA GLY A 186 -27.32 -6.62 -13.10
C GLY A 186 -26.98 -5.50 -12.13
N TRP A 187 -26.17 -4.51 -12.57
CA TRP A 187 -25.89 -3.33 -11.74
C TRP A 187 -27.12 -2.45 -11.54
N ALA A 188 -27.99 -2.28 -12.55
CA ALA A 188 -29.22 -1.50 -12.40
C ALA A 188 -30.20 -2.16 -11.41
N ALA A 189 -30.34 -3.49 -11.44
CA ALA A 189 -31.13 -4.24 -10.47
C ALA A 189 -30.54 -4.12 -9.05
N PHE A 190 -29.22 -4.26 -8.92
CA PHE A 190 -28.51 -4.10 -7.65
C PHE A 190 -28.67 -2.68 -7.06
N LEU A 191 -28.59 -1.65 -7.91
CA LEU A 191 -28.72 -0.25 -7.50
C LEU A 191 -30.18 0.21 -7.35
N GLY A 192 -31.15 -0.50 -7.96
CA GLY A 192 -32.57 -0.17 -8.03
C GLY A 192 -33.51 -0.95 -7.09
N GLY A 193 -32.99 -1.82 -6.22
CA GLY A 193 -33.78 -2.59 -5.25
C GLY A 193 -34.13 -1.87 -3.94
N GLY A 194 -34.05 -0.53 -3.91
CA GLY A 194 -34.25 0.30 -2.72
C GLY A 194 -35.39 1.31 -2.88
N GLY A 195 -36.59 0.87 -3.25
CA GLY A 195 -37.74 1.75 -3.43
C GLY A 195 -39.08 1.08 -3.15
N SER A 196 -39.60 1.31 -1.94
CA SER A 196 -40.97 1.04 -1.44
C SER A 196 -41.31 -0.38 -0.97
N ARG A 197 -41.25 -0.59 0.35
CA ARG A 197 -42.41 -0.93 1.17
C ARG A 197 -42.10 -0.61 2.62
N GLY A 198 -42.86 0.31 3.20
CA GLY A 198 -42.95 0.44 4.65
C GLY A 198 -43.37 -0.90 5.24
N GLY A 199 -42.62 -1.35 6.23
CA GLY A 199 -42.88 -2.59 6.96
C GLY A 199 -42.10 -2.53 8.25
N ALA A 200 -42.83 -2.50 9.36
CA ALA A 200 -42.34 -2.25 10.70
C ALA A 200 -41.10 -3.09 11.06
N LEU A 201 -40.15 -2.45 11.76
CA LEU A 201 -39.14 -3.15 12.57
C LEU A 201 -39.87 -3.93 13.68
N SER A 202 -40.33 -5.14 13.37
CA SER A 202 -40.70 -6.10 14.41
C SER A 202 -39.41 -6.64 15.03
N LYS A 203 -39.29 -6.45 16.34
CA LYS A 203 -38.26 -7.07 17.16
C LYS A 203 -38.46 -8.60 17.11
N GLY A 204 -37.70 -9.28 16.27
CA GLY A 204 -37.60 -10.73 16.23
C GLY A 204 -36.30 -11.19 16.88
N ARG A 205 -36.40 -11.63 18.13
CA ARG A 205 -35.36 -12.35 18.87
C ARG A 205 -35.03 -13.63 18.08
N ALA A 206 -33.79 -13.79 17.63
CA ALA A 206 -33.31 -15.07 17.11
C ALA A 206 -32.40 -15.68 18.17
N ASP A 207 -32.98 -16.63 18.91
CA ASP A 207 -32.25 -17.54 19.78
C ASP A 207 -31.25 -18.34 18.93
N ILE A 208 -29.98 -18.26 19.30
CA ILE A 208 -28.94 -19.16 18.82
C ILE A 208 -28.93 -20.32 19.81
N THR A 209 -29.55 -21.44 19.44
CA THR A 209 -29.34 -22.72 20.13
C THR A 209 -28.12 -23.42 19.54
N CYS A 210 -27.16 -23.66 20.45
CA CYS A 210 -25.99 -24.54 20.49
C CYS A 210 -25.35 -25.01 19.18
#